data_AF-A0A1I3YHI4-F1
#
_entry.id   AF-A0A1I3YHI4-F1
#
_cell.length_a   1.000
_cell.length_b   1.000
_cell.length_c   1.000
_cell.angle_alpha   90.00
_cell.angle_beta   90.00
_cell.angle_gamma   90.00
#
_symmetry.space_group_name_H-M   'P 1'
#
loop_
_entity.id
_entity.type
_entity.pdbx_description
1 polymer ?
#
loop_
_entity_poly.entity_id
_entity_poly.type
_entity_poly.pdbx_seq_one_letter_code
_entity_poly.pdbx_strand_id
1 'polypeptide(L)'
;MKRRTWLAVGSVVLGGSVVATVAVATTSDTSDEQARSERMRPVAAYTETFQGGDPGKRSVPRKDTRPFSMLGVSWEDPEAELDGTAQIRTRSAQSGQWTRWQDLDLGIRPPETDEGQDSGVRGASEPLWVGESDGVEARVLAEGGESAELPGGLRLVMIDPGVLGEDIGKGWRKVGDMNGGGNSQEPSQQPTTEPTPEPSQGESSTEPSPSASATEEPEPSQEPSQQPTTEAPTGEPSPEPSTDPTGEPSTEPTGEPTGEPTPEPSTEPTGEPSPEPSTDPTPTGEPTPEPSTEPTGEPSADPSTEPTGEPSTTAPAPSPSEPQTPRIVSRAQWGADESLVEDPPSYMSRVDAVFVHHTAGTNSYTCTQSASIIRGILTYHVKTNGWNDVGYNFFVDKCGTIFEGRAGGVDKAVRGAHTYGFNGNSAGVSLLGNYEDGGRPTQAALDAIARISGWKLGLYGADPAGKVTLTAAADTGVWKNGERATLYRISGHRDGYATLCPGADLYSQLPAIRTRAAASSS
;
A
#
# COMPACT_ATOMS: atom_id res chain seq x y z
N MET A 1 39.28 23.68 -11.37
CA MET A 1 40.43 24.28 -12.10
C MET A 1 41.40 23.18 -12.51
N LYS A 2 42.05 23.36 -13.67
CA LYS A 2 42.97 22.47 -14.43
C LYS A 2 42.30 21.38 -15.29
N ARG A 3 41.83 21.81 -16.47
CA ARG A 3 41.58 20.94 -17.62
C ARG A 3 42.92 20.42 -18.15
N ARG A 4 43.08 19.10 -18.30
CA ARG A 4 44.18 18.49 -19.06
C ARG A 4 43.64 18.08 -20.42
N THR A 5 44.01 18.83 -21.45
CA THR A 5 43.69 18.51 -22.84
C THR A 5 44.89 17.77 -23.43
N TRP A 6 44.68 16.55 -23.92
CA TRP A 6 45.68 15.83 -24.70
C TRP A 6 45.43 16.09 -26.19
N LEU A 7 46.48 16.54 -26.88
CA LEU A 7 46.48 16.72 -28.33
C LEU A 7 47.37 15.63 -28.93
N ALA A 8 46.78 14.70 -29.66
CA ALA A 8 47.50 13.79 -30.53
C ALA A 8 47.43 14.34 -31.96
N VAL A 9 48.59 14.66 -32.55
CA VAL A 9 48.71 15.09 -33.94
C VAL A 9 49.31 13.95 -34.73
N GLY A 10 48.48 13.27 -35.53
CA GLY A 10 48.93 12.29 -36.53
C GLY A 10 49.05 12.96 -37.89
N SER A 11 50.20 12.87 -38.54
CA SER A 11 50.40 13.35 -39.91
C SER A 11 50.51 12.15 -40.85
N VAL A 12 49.62 12.04 -41.83
CA VAL A 12 49.77 11.10 -42.95
C VAL A 12 50.07 11.91 -44.20
N VAL A 13 51.22 11.65 -44.82
CA VAL A 13 51.61 12.27 -46.09
C VAL A 13 51.36 11.25 -47.19
N LEU A 14 50.28 11.44 -47.95
CA LEU A 14 50.07 10.82 -49.25
C LEU A 14 49.92 11.96 -50.26
N GLY A 15 50.89 12.07 -51.18
CA GLY A 15 50.82 12.88 -52.40
C GLY A 15 50.08 14.21 -52.32
N GLY A 16 50.76 15.26 -51.82
CA GLY A 16 50.45 16.65 -52.20
C GLY A 16 49.38 17.41 -51.40
N SER A 17 48.80 16.87 -50.32
CA SER A 17 47.93 17.65 -49.43
C SER A 17 48.09 17.21 -47.98
N VAL A 18 48.55 18.12 -47.11
CA VAL A 18 48.63 17.87 -45.66
C VAL A 18 47.26 18.16 -45.06
N VAL A 19 46.55 17.10 -44.64
CA VAL A 19 45.36 17.22 -43.81
C VAL A 19 45.77 16.95 -42.37
N ALA A 20 45.73 17.98 -41.52
CA ALA A 20 45.95 17.84 -40.09
C ALA A 20 44.62 17.48 -39.42
N THR A 21 44.47 16.23 -38.97
CA THR A 21 43.29 15.82 -38.19
C THR A 21 43.59 16.07 -36.71
N VAL A 22 42.85 16.99 -36.09
CA VAL A 22 42.91 17.24 -34.64
C VAL A 22 41.74 16.50 -34.00
N ALA A 23 42.02 15.42 -33.27
CA ALA A 23 41.03 14.76 -32.43
C ALA A 23 41.11 15.38 -31.02
N VAL A 24 40.03 16.02 -30.58
CA VAL A 24 39.87 16.51 -29.21
C VAL A 24 39.00 15.51 -28.46
N ALA A 25 39.59 14.67 -27.62
CA ALA A 25 38.84 13.82 -26.71
C ALA A 25 38.43 14.63 -25.47
N THR A 26 37.13 14.91 -25.33
CA THR A 26 36.55 15.37 -24.08
C THR A 26 36.23 14.16 -23.21
N THR A 27 36.68 14.16 -21.96
CA THR A 27 36.36 13.11 -20.99
C THR A 27 34.84 13.00 -20.81
N SER A 28 34.32 11.79 -20.96
CA SER A 28 32.91 11.38 -20.88
C SER A 28 32.22 11.58 -19.52
N ASP A 29 32.94 12.07 -18.51
CA ASP A 29 32.43 12.27 -17.15
C ASP A 29 31.23 13.23 -17.12
N THR A 30 31.29 14.34 -17.86
CA THR A 30 30.22 15.36 -17.81
C THR A 30 28.91 14.91 -18.46
N SER A 31 28.93 14.07 -19.50
CA SER A 31 27.71 13.58 -20.16
C SER A 31 27.01 12.50 -19.34
N ASP A 32 27.79 11.65 -18.67
CA ASP A 32 27.23 10.63 -17.78
C ASP A 32 26.71 11.24 -16.48
N GLU A 33 27.38 12.26 -15.93
CA GLU A 33 26.86 13.03 -14.80
C GLU A 33 25.59 13.83 -15.17
N GLN A 34 25.53 14.45 -16.35
CA GLN A 34 24.32 15.13 -16.82
C GLN A 34 23.17 14.14 -17.05
N ALA A 35 23.42 13.01 -17.74
CA ALA A 35 22.40 11.98 -17.97
C ALA A 35 21.96 11.24 -16.69
N ARG A 36 22.80 11.24 -15.64
CA ARG A 36 22.49 10.71 -14.31
C ARG A 36 21.74 11.74 -13.46
N SER A 37 22.06 13.02 -13.61
CA SER A 37 21.32 14.14 -13.00
C SER A 37 19.95 14.36 -13.67
N GLU A 38 19.80 14.09 -14.96
CA GLU A 38 18.51 14.11 -15.67
C GLU A 38 17.64 12.91 -15.31
N ARG A 39 18.26 11.78 -14.94
CA ARG A 39 17.57 10.61 -14.42
C ARG A 39 17.18 10.73 -12.94
N MET A 40 17.85 11.58 -12.16
CA MET A 40 17.45 11.85 -10.78
C MET A 40 16.52 13.06 -10.74
N ARG A 41 15.27 12.83 -10.34
CA ARG A 41 14.25 13.89 -10.26
C ARG A 41 13.70 13.94 -8.84
N PRO A 42 13.65 15.12 -8.20
CA PRO A 42 13.01 15.23 -6.90
C PRO A 42 11.50 14.98 -7.03
N VAL A 43 10.89 14.62 -5.91
CA VAL A 43 9.44 14.59 -5.79
C VAL A 43 8.87 15.98 -6.07
N ALA A 44 7.76 16.06 -6.79
CA ALA A 44 7.06 17.31 -7.05
C ALA A 44 5.54 17.12 -7.02
N ALA A 45 4.82 18.08 -6.45
CA ALA A 45 3.37 18.15 -6.46
C ALA A 45 2.90 19.42 -7.19
N TYR A 46 1.78 19.32 -7.90
CA TYR A 46 1.18 20.44 -8.61
C TYR A 46 -0.33 20.29 -8.67
N THR A 47 -1.01 21.43 -8.80
CA THR A 47 -2.46 21.50 -8.65
C THR A 47 -3.12 22.18 -9.85
N GLU A 48 -4.30 21.67 -10.21
CA GLU A 48 -5.20 22.30 -11.16
C GLU A 48 -6.52 22.62 -10.47
N THR A 49 -7.08 23.80 -10.73
CA THR A 49 -8.36 24.21 -10.18
C THR A 49 -9.49 23.68 -11.05
N PHE A 50 -10.45 23.01 -10.44
CA PHE A 50 -11.66 22.62 -11.13
C PHE A 50 -12.48 23.85 -11.55
N GLN A 51 -13.01 23.83 -12.76
CA GLN A 51 -13.83 24.89 -13.36
C GLN A 51 -15.27 24.43 -13.53
N GLY A 52 -16.22 25.36 -13.65
CA GLY A 52 -17.62 25.05 -13.95
C GLY A 52 -18.58 26.07 -13.36
N GLY A 53 -19.65 26.40 -14.11
CA GLY A 53 -20.71 27.31 -13.66
C GLY A 53 -21.82 26.61 -12.85
N ASP A 54 -22.02 25.32 -13.07
CA ASP A 54 -23.11 24.55 -12.45
C ASP A 54 -22.73 24.06 -11.05
N PRO A 55 -23.47 24.36 -9.97
CA PRO A 55 -23.03 24.09 -8.60
C PRO A 55 -22.71 22.62 -8.31
N GLY A 56 -23.40 21.68 -8.97
CA GLY A 56 -23.16 20.22 -8.82
C GLY A 56 -22.17 19.60 -9.80
N LYS A 57 -21.50 20.39 -10.64
CA LYS A 57 -20.53 19.87 -11.62
C LYS A 57 -19.28 20.74 -11.72
N ARG A 58 -18.15 20.07 -11.66
CA ARG A 58 -16.83 20.68 -11.75
C ARG A 58 -15.95 19.82 -12.65
N SER A 59 -15.12 20.43 -13.50
CA SER A 59 -14.20 19.68 -14.35
C SER A 59 -12.84 20.37 -14.54
N VAL A 60 -11.83 19.54 -14.80
CA VAL A 60 -10.57 19.96 -15.41
C VAL A 60 -10.62 19.46 -16.85
N PRO A 61 -10.63 20.36 -17.86
CA PRO A 61 -10.69 19.96 -19.26
C PRO A 61 -9.42 19.20 -19.64
N ARG A 62 -9.53 18.42 -20.72
CA ARG A 62 -8.40 17.67 -21.28
C ARG A 62 -7.24 18.62 -21.58
N LYS A 63 -6.10 18.42 -20.91
CA LYS A 63 -4.92 19.27 -21.08
C LYS A 63 -3.61 18.50 -20.98
N ASP A 64 -2.57 19.06 -21.60
CA ASP A 64 -1.18 18.66 -21.35
C ASP A 64 -0.71 19.16 -19.98
N THR A 65 0.22 18.41 -19.39
CA THR A 65 0.72 18.65 -18.04
C THR A 65 2.22 18.37 -17.98
N ARG A 66 2.85 18.73 -16.85
CA ARG A 66 4.17 18.17 -16.51
C ARG A 66 4.00 16.66 -16.23
N PRO A 67 5.07 15.84 -16.30
CA PRO A 67 4.97 14.42 -15.97
C PRO A 67 4.56 14.16 -14.51
N PHE A 68 3.60 13.26 -14.28
CA PHE A 68 3.20 12.74 -12.96
C PHE A 68 3.08 11.22 -13.02
N SER A 69 2.92 10.57 -11.86
CA SER A 69 2.51 9.17 -11.79
C SER A 69 1.42 8.89 -10.76
N MET A 70 1.03 9.89 -9.99
CA MET A 70 -0.03 9.81 -8.99
C MET A 70 -0.90 11.05 -9.04
N LEU A 71 -2.18 10.92 -8.71
CA LEU A 71 -3.10 12.03 -8.63
C LEU A 71 -4.21 11.78 -7.60
N GLY A 72 -4.94 12.83 -7.23
CA GLY A 72 -6.16 12.73 -6.46
C GLY A 72 -6.93 14.06 -6.47
N VAL A 73 -8.07 14.10 -5.81
CA VAL A 73 -8.90 15.31 -5.68
C VAL A 73 -8.91 15.75 -4.22
N SER A 74 -8.82 17.05 -3.96
CA SER A 74 -8.93 17.62 -2.61
C SER A 74 -9.86 18.82 -2.56
N TRP A 75 -10.42 19.12 -1.39
CA TRP A 75 -11.31 20.25 -1.12
C TRP A 75 -10.95 20.94 0.21
N GLU A 76 -11.51 22.12 0.45
CA GLU A 76 -11.07 22.99 1.56
C GLU A 76 -11.53 22.54 2.93
N ASP A 77 -12.80 22.14 3.07
CA ASP A 77 -13.36 21.73 4.36
C ASP A 77 -13.15 20.21 4.56
N PRO A 78 -12.28 19.78 5.49
CA PRO A 78 -12.02 18.37 5.74
C PRO A 78 -13.19 17.60 6.34
N GLU A 79 -14.20 18.30 6.90
CA GLU A 79 -15.41 17.67 7.42
C GLU A 79 -16.53 17.59 6.39
N ALA A 80 -16.40 18.31 5.26
CA ALA A 80 -17.36 18.21 4.17
C ALA A 80 -17.20 16.88 3.44
N GLU A 81 -18.32 16.18 3.23
CA GLU A 81 -18.37 14.96 2.42
C GLU A 81 -18.58 15.32 0.95
N LEU A 82 -17.90 14.60 0.06
CA LEU A 82 -18.15 14.69 -1.38
C LEU A 82 -19.13 13.59 -1.77
N ASP A 83 -20.42 13.88 -1.61
CA ASP A 83 -21.51 12.99 -2.02
C ASP A 83 -21.66 13.02 -3.54
N GLY A 84 -21.05 12.05 -4.21
CA GLY A 84 -21.07 11.96 -5.67
C GLY A 84 -19.95 11.11 -6.25
N THR A 85 -19.51 11.48 -7.45
CA THR A 85 -18.43 10.79 -8.17
C THR A 85 -17.32 11.75 -8.52
N ALA A 86 -16.09 11.37 -8.24
CA ALA A 86 -14.89 12.00 -8.77
C ALA A 86 -14.24 11.01 -9.74
N GLN A 87 -14.10 11.43 -11.01
CA GLN A 87 -13.59 10.59 -12.07
C GLN A 87 -12.44 11.25 -12.79
N ILE A 88 -11.45 10.45 -13.18
CA ILE A 88 -10.25 10.89 -13.87
C ILE A 88 -9.99 10.03 -15.10
N ARG A 89 -9.25 10.59 -16.05
CA ARG A 89 -8.51 9.82 -17.06
C ARG A 89 -7.20 10.52 -17.37
N THR A 90 -6.18 9.73 -17.69
CA THR A 90 -4.84 10.24 -17.94
C THR A 90 -4.34 9.82 -19.31
N ARG A 91 -3.38 10.58 -19.85
CA ARG A 91 -2.59 10.17 -21.02
C ARG A 91 -1.30 9.54 -20.55
N SER A 92 -1.04 8.31 -20.99
CA SER A 92 0.24 7.64 -20.78
C SER A 92 1.35 8.38 -21.53
N ALA A 93 2.41 8.79 -20.82
CA ALA A 93 3.56 9.45 -21.42
C ALA A 93 4.32 8.53 -22.39
N GLN A 94 4.25 7.21 -22.18
CA GLN A 94 4.93 6.21 -23.02
C GLN A 94 4.19 5.95 -24.34
N SER A 95 2.85 5.85 -24.30
CA SER A 95 2.05 5.43 -25.45
C SER A 95 1.25 6.55 -26.13
N GLY A 96 1.11 7.70 -25.46
CA GLY A 96 0.21 8.78 -25.87
C GLY A 96 -1.27 8.45 -25.79
N GLN A 97 -1.64 7.25 -25.29
CA GLN A 97 -3.02 6.80 -25.20
C GLN A 97 -3.69 7.29 -23.93
N TRP A 98 -4.99 7.58 -24.05
CA TRP A 98 -5.83 7.96 -22.91
C TRP A 98 -6.44 6.74 -22.26
N THR A 99 -6.48 6.71 -20.93
CA THR A 99 -7.23 5.70 -20.20
C THR A 99 -8.74 5.89 -20.39
N ARG A 100 -9.50 4.84 -20.09
CA ARG A 100 -10.92 5.00 -19.73
C ARG A 100 -11.05 5.87 -18.47
N TRP A 101 -12.25 6.35 -18.22
CA TRP A 101 -12.59 6.99 -16.95
C TRP A 101 -12.42 5.99 -15.80
N GLN A 102 -11.85 6.47 -14.69
CA GLN A 102 -11.62 5.74 -13.45
C GLN A 102 -12.22 6.55 -12.31
N ASP A 103 -12.94 5.88 -11.42
CA ASP A 103 -13.46 6.47 -10.19
C ASP A 103 -12.32 6.61 -9.18
N LEU A 104 -12.35 7.70 -8.40
CA LEU A 104 -11.52 7.87 -7.22
C LEU A 104 -12.30 7.42 -5.98
N ASP A 105 -11.62 6.75 -5.07
CA ASP A 105 -12.19 6.43 -3.76
C ASP A 105 -12.23 7.71 -2.89
N LEU A 106 -13.40 8.02 -2.36
CA LEU A 106 -13.68 9.21 -1.55
C LEU A 106 -13.85 8.87 -0.06
N GLY A 107 -13.73 7.58 0.32
CA GLY A 107 -13.93 7.06 1.68
C GLY A 107 -12.73 7.24 2.61
N ILE A 108 -12.03 8.37 2.52
CA ILE A 108 -10.92 8.73 3.40
C ILE A 108 -11.32 9.91 4.28
N ARG A 109 -10.99 9.83 5.57
CA ARG A 109 -11.19 10.91 6.55
C ARG A 109 -9.87 11.31 7.18
N PRO A 110 -9.69 12.59 7.55
CA PRO A 110 -8.61 12.97 8.45
C PRO A 110 -8.62 12.12 9.72
N PRO A 111 -7.45 11.87 10.36
CA PRO A 111 -7.41 11.11 11.60
C PRO A 111 -8.20 11.82 12.71
N GLU A 112 -8.82 11.05 13.60
CA GLU A 112 -9.62 11.59 14.73
C GLU A 112 -8.80 12.28 15.84
N THR A 113 -7.50 12.46 15.63
CA THR A 113 -6.56 13.09 16.55
C THR A 113 -6.33 14.56 16.23
N ASP A 114 -5.56 15.27 17.06
CA ASP A 114 -5.18 16.67 16.84
C ASP A 114 -4.59 16.90 15.41
N GLU A 115 -3.81 15.95 14.89
CA GLU A 115 -3.30 15.95 13.51
C GLU A 115 -4.39 16.19 12.44
N GLY A 116 -5.60 15.64 12.63
CA GLY A 116 -6.69 15.81 11.67
C GLY A 116 -7.48 17.10 11.86
N GLN A 117 -7.20 17.85 12.92
CA GLN A 117 -7.86 19.12 13.27
C GLN A 117 -6.96 20.34 13.00
N ASP A 118 -5.75 20.12 12.48
CA ASP A 118 -4.82 21.20 12.18
C ASP A 118 -5.30 22.09 11.03
N SER A 119 -4.97 23.38 11.10
CA SER A 119 -5.49 24.42 10.19
C SER A 119 -5.14 24.27 8.70
N GLY A 120 -4.30 23.29 8.35
CA GLY A 120 -3.92 22.95 6.97
C GLY A 120 -4.57 21.68 6.42
N VAL A 121 -5.33 20.96 7.25
CA VAL A 121 -5.96 19.68 6.86
C VAL A 121 -7.05 19.92 5.83
N ARG A 122 -7.11 19.04 4.84
CA ARG A 122 -8.06 19.09 3.72
C ARG A 122 -8.77 17.76 3.56
N GLY A 123 -10.00 17.82 3.08
CA GLY A 123 -10.68 16.64 2.58
C GLY A 123 -10.07 16.23 1.24
N ALA A 124 -9.96 14.93 1.00
CA ALA A 124 -9.30 14.41 -0.19
C ALA A 124 -9.88 13.05 -0.60
N SER A 125 -9.63 12.64 -1.84
CA SER A 125 -9.76 11.25 -2.27
C SER A 125 -8.54 10.45 -1.83
N GLU A 126 -8.61 9.12 -1.86
CA GLU A 126 -7.42 8.28 -1.91
C GLU A 126 -6.59 8.63 -3.17
N PRO A 127 -5.24 8.62 -3.09
CA PRO A 127 -4.40 8.88 -4.25
C PRO A 127 -4.37 7.67 -5.20
N LEU A 128 -4.54 7.93 -6.49
CA LEU A 128 -4.50 6.93 -7.54
C LEU A 128 -3.16 6.93 -8.28
N TRP A 129 -2.46 5.79 -8.25
CA TRP A 129 -1.31 5.56 -9.13
C TRP A 129 -1.77 5.28 -10.56
N VAL A 130 -1.32 6.12 -11.49
CA VAL A 130 -1.70 6.09 -12.91
C VAL A 130 -0.53 5.71 -13.84
N GLY A 131 0.66 5.50 -13.27
CA GLY A 131 1.90 5.34 -14.05
C GLY A 131 2.31 6.65 -14.74
N GLU A 132 3.44 6.63 -15.45
CA GLU A 132 3.97 7.84 -16.09
C GLU A 132 2.96 8.44 -17.07
N SER A 133 2.48 9.64 -16.71
CA SER A 133 1.41 10.35 -17.38
C SER A 133 1.81 11.79 -17.63
N ASP A 134 1.36 12.36 -18.75
CA ASP A 134 1.69 13.72 -19.19
C ASP A 134 0.46 14.52 -19.68
N GLY A 135 -0.74 13.97 -19.50
CA GLY A 135 -2.00 14.65 -19.73
C GLY A 135 -3.10 14.18 -18.78
N VAL A 136 -4.05 15.06 -18.48
CA VAL A 136 -5.12 14.78 -17.53
C VAL A 136 -6.46 15.35 -17.98
N GLU A 137 -7.53 14.71 -17.52
CA GLU A 137 -8.89 15.22 -17.53
C GLU A 137 -9.60 14.69 -16.29
N ALA A 138 -10.37 15.54 -15.62
CA ALA A 138 -11.06 15.19 -14.39
C ALA A 138 -12.47 15.78 -14.36
N ARG A 139 -13.39 15.10 -13.69
CA ARG A 139 -14.75 15.60 -13.42
C ARG A 139 -15.21 15.18 -12.04
N VAL A 140 -15.96 16.06 -11.40
CA VAL A 140 -16.67 15.81 -10.14
C VAL A 140 -18.14 16.12 -10.37
N LEU A 141 -19.00 15.20 -9.99
CA LEU A 141 -20.45 15.27 -10.13
C LEU A 141 -21.09 14.94 -8.79
N ALA A 142 -21.95 15.82 -8.26
CA ALA A 142 -22.71 15.56 -7.05
C ALA A 142 -23.81 14.52 -7.28
N GLU A 143 -24.16 13.73 -6.26
CA GLU A 143 -25.19 12.67 -6.32
C GLU A 143 -26.60 13.23 -6.65
N GLY A 144 -26.90 14.46 -6.21
CA GLY A 144 -28.12 15.20 -6.56
C GLY A 144 -28.09 15.93 -7.91
N GLY A 145 -27.09 15.63 -8.76
CA GLY A 145 -26.88 16.28 -10.05
C GLY A 145 -26.60 17.77 -9.91
N GLU A 146 -27.05 18.57 -10.89
CA GLU A 146 -26.75 20.01 -10.99
C GLU A 146 -27.30 20.86 -9.83
N SER A 147 -28.18 20.29 -8.99
CA SER A 147 -28.83 20.98 -7.87
C SER A 147 -28.14 20.81 -6.51
N ALA A 148 -27.23 19.84 -6.39
CA ALA A 148 -26.46 19.62 -5.16
C ALA A 148 -25.14 20.39 -5.19
N GLU A 149 -24.71 20.94 -4.06
CA GLU A 149 -23.48 21.73 -3.97
C GLU A 149 -22.27 20.83 -3.71
N LEU A 150 -21.22 20.99 -4.51
CA LEU A 150 -19.93 20.36 -4.26
C LEU A 150 -19.12 21.15 -3.21
N PRO A 151 -18.23 20.48 -2.45
CA PRO A 151 -17.33 21.15 -1.52
C PRO A 151 -16.52 22.29 -2.16
N GLY A 152 -16.31 23.35 -1.39
CA GLY A 152 -15.50 24.50 -1.79
C GLY A 152 -14.04 24.15 -2.04
N GLY A 153 -13.39 24.92 -2.91
CA GLY A 153 -11.94 24.83 -3.11
C GLY A 153 -11.44 23.52 -3.72
N LEU A 154 -12.26 22.85 -4.54
CA LEU A 154 -11.89 21.64 -5.27
C LEU A 154 -10.64 21.85 -6.14
N ARG A 155 -9.65 20.96 -5.95
CA ARG A 155 -8.38 20.95 -6.69
C ARG A 155 -8.05 19.52 -7.10
N LEU A 156 -7.61 19.37 -8.34
CA LEU A 156 -6.93 18.17 -8.80
C LEU A 156 -5.46 18.29 -8.41
N VAL A 157 -4.95 17.34 -7.66
CA VAL A 157 -3.54 17.27 -7.28
C VAL A 157 -2.86 16.17 -8.09
N MET A 158 -1.69 16.46 -8.61
CA MET A 158 -0.86 15.53 -9.37
C MET A 158 0.55 15.53 -8.78
N ILE A 159 1.14 14.34 -8.69
CA ILE A 159 2.42 14.10 -8.02
C ILE A 159 3.34 13.34 -8.97
N ASP A 160 4.52 13.91 -9.21
CA ASP A 160 5.70 13.20 -9.67
C ASP A 160 6.41 12.63 -8.44
N PRO A 161 6.46 11.30 -8.25
CA PRO A 161 7.10 10.67 -7.10
C PRO A 161 8.64 10.73 -7.16
N GLY A 162 9.18 11.36 -8.20
CA GLY A 162 10.61 11.47 -8.42
C GLY A 162 11.27 10.14 -8.78
N VAL A 163 12.51 10.25 -9.23
CA VAL A 163 13.40 9.12 -9.48
C VAL A 163 14.65 9.37 -8.65
N LEU A 164 14.91 8.49 -7.69
CA LEU A 164 16.06 8.61 -6.80
C LEU A 164 17.21 7.74 -7.32
N GLY A 165 18.46 8.12 -7.03
CA GLY A 165 19.65 7.37 -7.44
C GLY A 165 19.62 5.88 -7.04
N GLU A 166 18.88 5.55 -5.98
CA GLU A 166 18.66 4.19 -5.48
C GLU A 166 17.73 3.37 -6.39
N ASP A 167 16.76 4.01 -7.06
CA ASP A 167 15.85 3.39 -8.03
C ASP A 167 16.58 2.97 -9.32
N ILE A 168 17.70 3.63 -9.64
CA ILE A 168 18.40 3.56 -10.94
C ILE A 168 19.50 2.48 -10.96
N GLY A 169 19.84 1.87 -9.82
CA GLY A 169 21.02 1.00 -9.68
C GLY A 169 20.83 -0.34 -8.99
N LYS A 170 19.69 -0.56 -8.33
CA LYS A 170 19.38 -1.82 -7.66
C LYS A 170 17.99 -2.28 -8.05
N GLY A 171 17.88 -2.87 -9.24
CA GLY A 171 16.79 -3.81 -9.50
C GLY A 171 16.78 -4.78 -8.33
N TRP A 172 15.76 -4.70 -7.48
CA TRP A 172 15.63 -5.45 -6.24
C TRP A 172 15.79 -6.93 -6.60
N ARG A 173 16.98 -7.49 -6.36
CA ARG A 173 17.28 -8.87 -6.73
C ARG A 173 16.23 -9.74 -6.04
N LYS A 174 15.55 -10.54 -6.85
CA LYS A 174 14.53 -11.51 -6.44
C LYS A 174 15.04 -12.25 -5.19
N VAL A 175 14.34 -12.08 -4.08
CA VAL A 175 14.69 -12.73 -2.81
C VAL A 175 14.25 -14.18 -2.91
N GLY A 176 15.18 -15.00 -3.36
CA GLY A 176 15.06 -16.45 -3.46
C GLY A 176 16.40 -16.96 -3.93
N ASP A 177 17.39 -16.95 -3.01
CA ASP A 177 18.63 -17.75 -3.00
C ASP A 177 19.71 -17.05 -2.16
N MET A 178 19.51 -16.93 -0.84
CA MET A 178 20.60 -16.67 0.11
C MET A 178 20.22 -17.30 1.45
N ASN A 179 20.51 -18.60 1.61
CA ASN A 179 20.56 -19.26 2.90
C ASN A 179 22.03 -19.29 3.33
N GLY A 180 22.38 -18.63 4.42
CA GLY A 180 23.76 -18.60 4.92
C GLY A 180 23.97 -17.54 5.98
N GLY A 181 23.95 -17.96 7.24
CA GLY A 181 24.24 -17.11 8.40
C GLY A 181 25.68 -16.57 8.39
N GLY A 182 25.86 -15.41 9.00
CA GLY A 182 27.17 -14.77 9.11
C GLY A 182 27.12 -13.48 9.92
N ASN A 183 27.48 -13.60 11.19
CA ASN A 183 27.71 -12.59 12.20
C ASN A 183 28.42 -11.32 11.65
N SER A 184 27.87 -10.12 11.88
CA SER A 184 28.53 -8.86 11.50
C SER A 184 29.30 -8.29 12.69
N GLN A 185 30.62 -8.45 12.66
CA GLN A 185 31.57 -7.54 13.29
C GLN A 185 32.21 -6.70 12.18
N GLU A 186 32.21 -5.38 12.38
CA GLU A 186 32.99 -4.39 11.64
C GLU A 186 34.50 -4.70 11.76
N PRO A 187 35.36 -4.37 10.76
CA PRO A 187 36.09 -3.11 10.88
C PRO A 187 36.61 -2.43 9.59
N SER A 188 36.69 -1.09 9.64
CA SER A 188 37.81 -0.17 9.32
C SER A 188 38.78 -0.38 8.13
N GLN A 189 39.16 0.76 7.53
CA GLN A 189 39.88 0.97 6.27
C GLN A 189 41.42 0.82 6.29
N GLN A 190 42.03 0.35 5.18
CA GLN A 190 43.03 1.05 4.34
C GLN A 190 43.52 0.17 3.14
N PRO A 191 44.10 0.77 2.07
CA PRO A 191 44.22 0.13 0.75
C PRO A 191 45.60 -0.49 0.47
N THR A 192 45.62 -1.53 -0.37
CA THR A 192 46.84 -2.03 -1.02
C THR A 192 46.61 -2.33 -2.51
N THR A 193 47.68 -2.09 -3.27
CA THR A 193 47.85 -1.90 -4.71
C THR A 193 47.96 -3.19 -5.54
N GLU A 194 47.26 -3.24 -6.70
CA GLU A 194 47.59 -3.81 -8.05
C GLU A 194 48.15 -5.25 -8.22
N PRO A 195 48.17 -5.86 -9.45
CA PRO A 195 47.66 -5.41 -10.77
C PRO A 195 46.80 -6.43 -11.57
N THR A 196 46.18 -5.89 -12.63
CA THR A 196 45.48 -6.52 -13.79
C THR A 196 46.37 -7.42 -14.66
N PRO A 197 45.78 -8.36 -15.43
CA PRO A 197 46.29 -8.67 -16.77
C PRO A 197 45.25 -8.46 -17.89
N GLU A 198 45.73 -7.89 -19.00
CA GLU A 198 45.09 -7.69 -20.31
C GLU A 198 44.80 -9.01 -21.06
N PRO A 199 43.94 -9.00 -22.10
CA PRO A 199 43.53 -10.19 -22.85
C PRO A 199 44.39 -10.46 -24.09
N SER A 200 44.53 -11.73 -24.47
CA SER A 200 45.16 -12.19 -25.72
C SER A 200 44.12 -12.68 -26.73
N GLN A 201 44.49 -12.50 -28.01
CA GLN A 201 43.69 -12.56 -29.23
C GLN A 201 43.34 -13.95 -29.76
N GLY A 202 42.41 -13.96 -30.73
CA GLY A 202 42.18 -15.00 -31.74
C GLY A 202 40.69 -15.27 -31.97
N GLU A 203 40.10 -15.36 -33.15
CA GLU A 203 40.45 -15.07 -34.54
C GLU A 203 39.13 -15.05 -35.34
N SER A 204 39.20 -14.51 -36.55
CA SER A 204 38.12 -14.23 -37.51
C SER A 204 37.44 -15.47 -38.11
N SER A 205 36.15 -15.37 -38.46
CA SER A 205 35.62 -15.83 -39.77
C SER A 205 34.21 -15.27 -40.09
N THR A 206 34.17 -14.61 -41.25
CA THR A 206 33.10 -14.05 -42.10
C THR A 206 32.09 -15.10 -42.60
N GLU A 207 30.85 -14.84 -43.09
CA GLU A 207 30.38 -13.94 -44.18
C GLU A 207 28.81 -14.10 -44.35
N PRO A 208 28.08 -13.56 -45.36
CA PRO A 208 27.37 -12.27 -45.32
C PRO A 208 25.83 -12.30 -45.58
N SER A 209 25.18 -11.14 -45.39
CA SER A 209 23.88 -10.76 -45.98
C SER A 209 24.06 -9.96 -47.29
N PRO A 210 23.12 -10.02 -48.26
CA PRO A 210 23.17 -9.16 -49.43
C PRO A 210 22.39 -7.84 -49.26
N SER A 211 22.99 -6.78 -49.78
CA SER A 211 22.42 -5.45 -50.03
C SER A 211 22.08 -5.32 -51.52
N ALA A 212 21.04 -4.56 -51.85
CA ALA A 212 20.82 -4.01 -53.18
C ALA A 212 20.36 -2.55 -53.05
N SER A 213 21.12 -1.63 -53.67
CA SER A 213 20.76 -0.24 -53.97
C SER A 213 20.36 -0.11 -55.44
N ALA A 214 19.45 0.82 -55.77
CA ALA A 214 19.72 2.02 -56.58
C ALA A 214 18.43 2.71 -57.10
N THR A 215 18.37 4.06 -56.94
CA THR A 215 17.86 5.15 -57.85
C THR A 215 16.46 5.02 -58.50
N GLU A 216 15.61 6.03 -58.63
CA GLU A 216 15.78 7.42 -59.12
C GLU A 216 14.43 8.20 -58.97
N GLU A 217 14.48 9.54 -58.94
CA GLU A 217 13.36 10.54 -58.96
C GLU A 217 12.66 10.62 -60.34
N PRO A 218 11.40 11.13 -60.48
CA PRO A 218 11.17 12.59 -60.58
C PRO A 218 9.80 13.15 -60.08
N GLU A 219 9.73 14.47 -59.85
CA GLU A 219 8.50 15.28 -59.76
C GLU A 219 7.74 15.37 -61.12
N PRO A 220 6.42 15.67 -61.13
CA PRO A 220 5.99 17.07 -61.35
C PRO A 220 4.72 17.53 -60.58
N SER A 221 4.66 18.84 -60.37
CA SER A 221 3.50 19.68 -59.95
C SER A 221 2.30 19.62 -60.91
N GLN A 222 1.05 19.75 -60.39
CA GLN A 222 -0.01 20.71 -60.82
C GLN A 222 -1.27 20.63 -59.92
N GLU A 223 -1.84 21.80 -59.60
CA GLU A 223 -3.14 22.09 -58.95
C GLU A 223 -4.36 21.57 -59.74
N PRO A 224 -5.54 21.41 -59.11
CA PRO A 224 -6.58 22.43 -59.33
C PRO A 224 -7.50 22.75 -58.13
N SER A 225 -7.89 24.03 -58.03
CA SER A 225 -9.04 24.56 -57.28
C SER A 225 -10.39 24.02 -57.78
N GLN A 226 -11.32 23.69 -56.87
CA GLN A 226 -12.76 24.01 -56.94
C GLN A 226 -13.43 23.81 -55.56
N GLN A 227 -14.17 24.82 -55.09
CA GLN A 227 -15.25 24.67 -54.09
C GLN A 227 -16.42 23.87 -54.68
N PRO A 228 -17.24 23.22 -53.83
CA PRO A 228 -18.62 23.67 -53.78
C PRO A 228 -19.25 23.74 -52.38
N THR A 229 -20.39 24.41 -52.41
CA THR A 229 -21.35 24.85 -51.39
C THR A 229 -21.96 23.81 -50.45
N THR A 230 -22.39 24.36 -49.31
CA THR A 230 -23.45 23.92 -48.38
C THR A 230 -24.58 23.07 -48.96
N GLU A 231 -24.86 21.91 -48.36
CA GLU A 231 -26.22 21.36 -48.14
C GLU A 231 -26.24 20.47 -46.88
N ALA A 232 -27.31 20.59 -46.09
CA ALA A 232 -27.57 19.83 -44.88
C ALA A 232 -28.28 18.51 -45.20
N PRO A 233 -28.08 17.43 -44.42
CA PRO A 233 -28.97 16.27 -44.49
C PRO A 233 -30.03 16.35 -43.37
N THR A 234 -31.24 16.70 -43.74
CA THR A 234 -32.47 16.22 -43.10
C THR A 234 -32.76 14.80 -43.57
N GLY A 235 -32.92 13.87 -42.64
CA GLY A 235 -33.38 12.50 -42.92
C GLY A 235 -33.78 11.79 -41.63
N GLU A 236 -35.08 11.63 -41.42
CA GLU A 236 -35.70 10.90 -40.33
C GLU A 236 -35.34 9.39 -40.34
N PRO A 237 -35.36 8.70 -39.18
CA PRO A 237 -35.15 7.26 -39.09
C PRO A 237 -36.47 6.48 -39.27
N SER A 238 -36.42 5.30 -39.90
CA SER A 238 -37.52 4.31 -39.95
C SER A 238 -36.95 2.90 -40.25
N PRO A 239 -37.65 1.79 -39.93
CA PRO A 239 -37.60 1.06 -38.66
C PRO A 239 -36.98 -0.35 -38.79
N GLU A 240 -36.94 -1.06 -37.65
CA GLU A 240 -36.42 -2.40 -37.34
C GLU A 240 -36.65 -3.53 -38.37
N PRO A 241 -35.88 -4.64 -38.26
CA PRO A 241 -36.40 -5.98 -38.47
C PRO A 241 -36.46 -6.80 -37.16
N SER A 242 -37.66 -7.30 -36.88
CA SER A 242 -37.96 -8.38 -35.93
C SER A 242 -37.69 -9.75 -36.55
N THR A 243 -37.08 -10.67 -35.79
CA THR A 243 -37.26 -12.12 -35.94
C THR A 243 -37.20 -12.78 -34.56
N ASP A 244 -38.35 -13.34 -34.15
CA ASP A 244 -38.58 -14.22 -32.98
C ASP A 244 -37.59 -15.38 -32.86
N PRO A 245 -37.36 -15.84 -31.62
CA PRO A 245 -37.66 -17.25 -31.34
C PRO A 245 -38.70 -17.42 -30.22
N THR A 246 -39.78 -18.11 -30.57
CA THR A 246 -40.81 -18.67 -29.70
C THR A 246 -40.29 -19.92 -28.96
N GLY A 247 -40.62 -20.04 -27.67
CA GLY A 247 -40.42 -21.27 -26.91
C GLY A 247 -40.42 -21.09 -25.38
N GLU A 248 -41.59 -20.91 -24.77
CA GLU A 248 -41.78 -21.06 -23.32
C GLU A 248 -41.70 -22.54 -22.91
N PRO A 249 -41.31 -22.81 -21.65
CA PRO A 249 -42.12 -23.70 -20.84
C PRO A 249 -42.55 -23.02 -19.53
N SER A 250 -43.86 -22.82 -19.42
CA SER A 250 -44.59 -22.63 -18.17
C SER A 250 -44.99 -23.99 -17.60
N THR A 251 -44.69 -24.24 -16.32
CA THR A 251 -45.43 -25.17 -15.47
C THR A 251 -45.54 -24.55 -14.08
N GLU A 252 -46.76 -24.20 -13.69
CA GLU A 252 -47.15 -23.82 -12.32
C GLU A 252 -46.86 -24.94 -11.31
N PRO A 253 -46.80 -24.59 -10.02
CA PRO A 253 -47.79 -25.22 -9.14
C PRO A 253 -48.57 -24.18 -8.33
N THR A 254 -49.90 -24.23 -8.48
CA THR A 254 -50.89 -23.71 -7.56
C THR A 254 -51.05 -24.69 -6.38
N GLY A 255 -51.09 -24.15 -5.16
CA GLY A 255 -51.41 -24.90 -3.94
C GLY A 255 -51.36 -24.00 -2.71
N GLU A 256 -52.52 -23.54 -2.27
CA GLU A 256 -52.72 -22.77 -1.02
C GLU A 256 -52.29 -23.57 0.22
N PRO A 257 -51.79 -22.91 1.27
CA PRO A 257 -51.94 -23.39 2.64
C PRO A 257 -53.01 -22.57 3.36
N THR A 258 -54.18 -23.17 3.57
CA THR A 258 -55.13 -22.82 4.64
C THR A 258 -54.84 -23.71 5.84
N GLY A 259 -54.63 -23.10 7.02
CA GLY A 259 -54.47 -23.81 8.29
C GLY A 259 -54.09 -22.86 9.44
N GLU A 260 -55.00 -22.70 10.39
CA GLU A 260 -55.03 -21.74 11.50
C GLU A 260 -53.89 -21.85 12.55
N PRO A 261 -53.64 -20.79 13.36
CA PRO A 261 -52.64 -20.79 14.42
C PRO A 261 -53.21 -21.17 15.80
N THR A 262 -52.44 -21.85 16.64
CA THR A 262 -52.64 -21.95 18.11
C THR A 262 -51.30 -22.35 18.80
N PRO A 263 -51.09 -22.14 20.12
CA PRO A 263 -50.03 -21.26 20.61
C PRO A 263 -48.98 -21.91 21.53
N GLU A 264 -47.86 -21.17 21.66
CA GLU A 264 -46.88 -21.07 22.77
C GLU A 264 -46.25 -22.33 23.42
N PRO A 265 -44.97 -22.20 23.81
CA PRO A 265 -44.72 -22.20 25.25
C PRO A 265 -43.94 -20.98 25.72
N SER A 266 -44.49 -20.35 26.76
CA SER A 266 -43.84 -19.36 27.62
C SER A 266 -42.74 -20.00 28.46
N THR A 267 -41.60 -19.31 28.61
CA THR A 267 -40.87 -19.18 29.89
C THR A 267 -39.86 -18.02 29.81
N GLU A 268 -40.19 -16.90 30.44
CA GLU A 268 -39.20 -15.94 30.94
C GLU A 268 -38.69 -16.39 32.32
N PRO A 269 -37.50 -15.94 32.73
CA PRO A 269 -37.41 -15.41 34.09
C PRO A 269 -36.66 -14.06 34.13
N THR A 270 -37.38 -13.02 34.56
CA THR A 270 -36.85 -11.76 35.11
C THR A 270 -36.86 -11.80 36.65
N GLY A 271 -35.89 -11.14 37.30
CA GLY A 271 -35.75 -10.97 38.77
C GLY A 271 -36.94 -10.24 39.43
N GLU A 272 -37.14 -10.22 40.76
CA GLU A 272 -36.32 -9.61 41.84
C GLU A 272 -36.93 -9.92 43.26
N PRO A 273 -36.41 -9.44 44.44
CA PRO A 273 -36.32 -10.18 45.72
C PRO A 273 -37.23 -9.80 46.94
N SER A 274 -37.07 -10.56 48.06
CA SER A 274 -37.30 -10.28 49.52
C SER A 274 -38.74 -10.42 50.13
N PRO A 275 -39.00 -10.59 51.47
CA PRO A 275 -38.15 -10.78 52.68
C PRO A 275 -38.51 -11.97 53.63
N GLU A 276 -37.70 -12.12 54.70
CA GLU A 276 -37.68 -12.93 55.97
C GLU A 276 -38.91 -13.74 56.48
N PRO A 277 -38.71 -14.73 57.38
CA PRO A 277 -38.65 -14.42 58.82
C PRO A 277 -37.54 -15.12 59.63
N SER A 278 -37.19 -14.45 60.73
CA SER A 278 -36.27 -14.80 61.82
C SER A 278 -36.81 -15.89 62.75
N THR A 279 -35.92 -16.74 63.31
CA THR A 279 -35.77 -16.96 64.77
C THR A 279 -34.49 -17.76 65.10
N ASP A 280 -33.64 -17.16 65.95
CA ASP A 280 -32.58 -17.73 66.82
C ASP A 280 -33.07 -18.97 67.63
N PRO A 281 -32.22 -19.89 68.15
CA PRO A 281 -31.26 -19.56 69.21
C PRO A 281 -29.85 -20.22 69.10
N THR A 282 -28.83 -19.43 69.45
CA THR A 282 -27.53 -19.78 70.09
C THR A 282 -27.66 -20.76 71.29
N PRO A 283 -26.62 -21.45 71.83
CA PRO A 283 -25.23 -20.94 72.00
C PRO A 283 -24.03 -21.94 72.04
N THR A 284 -22.82 -21.33 71.94
CA THR A 284 -21.50 -21.65 72.57
C THR A 284 -20.91 -23.07 72.61
N GLY A 285 -19.65 -23.17 72.15
CA GLY A 285 -18.67 -24.18 72.59
C GLY A 285 -17.37 -24.16 71.77
N GLU A 286 -16.36 -23.46 72.25
CA GLU A 286 -14.97 -23.43 71.74
C GLU A 286 -14.09 -24.51 72.47
N PRO A 287 -12.78 -24.72 72.19
CA PRO A 287 -12.24 -25.88 71.44
C PRO A 287 -11.22 -26.76 72.24
N THR A 288 -10.45 -27.63 71.54
CA THR A 288 -9.09 -28.24 71.87
C THR A 288 -9.09 -29.76 72.21
N PRO A 289 -8.00 -30.58 72.08
CA PRO A 289 -6.70 -30.48 71.36
C PRO A 289 -6.32 -31.65 70.40
N GLU A 290 -5.29 -31.39 69.57
CA GLU A 290 -4.13 -32.19 69.06
C GLU A 290 -4.13 -33.73 69.01
N PRO A 291 -3.32 -34.29 68.09
CA PRO A 291 -2.23 -35.13 68.59
C PRO A 291 -0.86 -34.76 68.01
N SER A 292 0.13 -34.73 68.91
CA SER A 292 1.56 -34.86 68.63
C SER A 292 2.00 -36.27 68.99
N THR A 293 2.81 -36.91 68.13
CA THR A 293 3.93 -37.79 68.51
C THR A 293 4.63 -38.32 67.25
N GLU A 294 5.83 -37.81 66.97
CA GLU A 294 6.93 -38.63 66.42
C GLU A 294 7.50 -39.51 67.56
N PRO A 295 8.21 -40.61 67.27
CA PRO A 295 9.67 -40.47 67.18
C PRO A 295 10.40 -41.44 66.21
N THR A 296 11.46 -40.90 65.60
CA THR A 296 12.82 -41.47 65.37
C THR A 296 13.02 -42.88 64.79
N GLY A 297 13.79 -42.95 63.69
CA GLY A 297 14.54 -44.14 63.28
C GLY A 297 15.49 -43.92 62.10
N GLU A 298 16.69 -43.42 62.37
CA GLU A 298 17.93 -43.61 61.58
C GLU A 298 19.04 -43.96 62.60
N PRO A 299 20.15 -44.70 62.27
CA PRO A 299 20.88 -44.60 61.00
C PRO A 299 21.64 -45.85 60.45
N SER A 300 22.17 -45.65 59.24
CA SER A 300 23.49 -46.09 58.72
C SER A 300 23.76 -47.55 58.29
N ALA A 301 23.95 -47.74 56.97
CA ALA A 301 25.16 -48.31 56.37
C ALA A 301 25.19 -48.09 54.85
N ASP A 302 26.24 -47.41 54.37
CA ASP A 302 26.74 -47.32 52.98
C ASP A 302 28.16 -47.98 52.99
N PRO A 303 28.86 -48.33 51.88
CA PRO A 303 28.53 -48.16 50.46
C PRO A 303 28.99 -49.31 49.51
N SER A 304 28.90 -49.03 48.18
CA SER A 304 29.56 -49.69 47.01
C SER A 304 28.64 -50.66 46.24
N THR A 305 28.35 -50.53 44.94
CA THR A 305 29.21 -50.24 43.77
C THR A 305 28.43 -49.73 42.54
N GLU A 306 28.95 -48.68 41.90
CA GLU A 306 28.97 -48.32 40.46
C GLU A 306 27.70 -47.96 39.63
N PRO A 307 27.85 -47.03 38.66
CA PRO A 307 26.76 -46.22 38.11
C PRO A 307 26.28 -46.73 36.73
N THR A 308 24.97 -46.71 36.49
CA THR A 308 24.44 -46.76 35.13
C THR A 308 23.09 -46.03 35.11
N GLY A 309 23.12 -44.80 34.63
CA GLY A 309 21.94 -43.93 34.56
C GLY A 309 22.39 -42.51 34.29
N GLU A 310 22.52 -42.18 33.01
CA GLU A 310 22.74 -40.81 32.54
C GLU A 310 21.73 -39.86 33.20
N PRO A 311 22.14 -38.68 33.68
CA PRO A 311 21.18 -37.66 34.04
C PRO A 311 20.45 -37.25 32.76
N SER A 312 19.16 -37.58 32.69
CA SER A 312 18.27 -36.97 31.70
C SER A 312 18.20 -35.48 32.02
N THR A 313 19.06 -34.70 31.36
CA THR A 313 18.93 -33.25 31.26
C THR A 313 17.64 -32.99 30.49
N THR A 314 16.53 -32.87 31.21
CA THR A 314 15.37 -32.12 30.70
C THR A 314 15.88 -30.70 30.50
N ALA A 315 16.25 -30.37 29.27
CA ALA A 315 16.50 -29.01 28.86
C ALA A 315 15.28 -28.17 29.28
N PRO A 316 15.48 -26.98 29.88
CA PRO A 316 14.36 -26.07 30.08
C PRO A 316 13.66 -25.89 28.73
N ALA A 317 12.32 -25.91 28.74
CA ALA A 317 11.54 -25.58 27.56
C ALA A 317 12.12 -24.30 26.93
N PRO A 318 12.24 -24.23 25.58
CA PRO A 318 12.76 -23.02 24.95
C PRO A 318 11.95 -21.84 25.49
N SER A 319 12.65 -20.83 26.02
CA SER A 319 12.02 -19.53 26.26
C SER A 319 11.28 -19.14 24.97
N PRO A 320 10.07 -18.57 25.05
CA PRO A 320 9.36 -18.15 23.84
C PRO A 320 10.33 -17.30 23.03
N SER A 321 10.65 -17.79 21.82
CA SER A 321 11.60 -17.11 20.95
C SER A 321 11.00 -15.74 20.64
N GLU A 322 11.74 -14.66 20.91
CA GLU A 322 11.31 -13.34 20.48
C GLU A 322 10.98 -13.41 18.98
N PRO A 323 9.80 -12.91 18.56
CA PRO A 323 9.34 -13.07 17.19
C PRO A 323 10.37 -12.40 16.28
N GLN A 324 10.99 -13.20 15.40
CA GLN A 324 12.05 -12.73 14.52
C GLN A 324 11.51 -11.61 13.63
N THR A 325 12.16 -10.45 13.68
CA THR A 325 11.74 -9.28 12.90
C THR A 325 11.72 -9.60 11.41
N PRO A 326 10.58 -9.44 10.72
CA PRO A 326 10.51 -9.59 9.28
C PRO A 326 11.49 -8.64 8.59
N ARG A 327 11.99 -9.04 7.42
CA ARG A 327 12.77 -8.12 6.59
C ARG A 327 11.87 -6.98 6.11
N ILE A 328 12.15 -5.78 6.59
CA ILE A 328 11.41 -4.56 6.26
C ILE A 328 12.35 -3.61 5.52
N VAL A 329 11.87 -3.04 4.41
CA VAL A 329 12.51 -1.93 3.72
C VAL A 329 12.24 -0.66 4.54
N SER A 330 13.29 -0.13 5.15
CA SER A 330 13.24 1.09 5.96
C SER A 330 12.89 2.33 5.12
N ARG A 331 12.44 3.38 5.80
CA ARG A 331 12.18 4.70 5.20
C ARG A 331 13.34 5.24 4.38
N ALA A 332 14.55 5.16 4.92
CA ALA A 332 15.76 5.55 4.20
C ALA A 332 15.96 4.74 2.92
N GLN A 333 15.68 3.43 2.91
CA GLN A 333 15.89 2.55 1.76
C GLN A 333 14.88 2.72 0.63
N TRP A 334 13.66 3.16 0.92
CA TRP A 334 12.69 3.51 -0.14
C TRP A 334 12.73 4.99 -0.52
N GLY A 335 13.58 5.77 0.15
CA GLY A 335 13.82 7.17 -0.12
C GLY A 335 12.71 8.09 0.39
N ALA A 336 12.26 7.87 1.62
CA ALA A 336 11.36 8.78 2.31
C ALA A 336 11.99 10.18 2.40
N ASP A 337 11.22 11.20 2.00
CA ASP A 337 11.61 12.58 2.28
C ASP A 337 11.20 12.93 3.70
N GLU A 338 12.11 12.68 4.65
CA GLU A 338 11.89 12.96 6.07
C GLU A 338 11.71 14.46 6.36
N SER A 339 12.05 15.35 5.42
CA SER A 339 11.78 16.79 5.60
C SER A 339 10.29 17.15 5.48
N LEU A 340 9.45 16.20 5.02
CA LEU A 340 8.00 16.35 4.99
C LEU A 340 7.35 16.08 6.35
N VAL A 341 8.00 15.33 7.25
CA VAL A 341 7.44 14.94 8.55
C VAL A 341 7.91 15.95 9.60
N GLU A 342 7.04 16.91 9.93
CA GLU A 342 7.39 18.03 10.80
C GLU A 342 7.23 17.69 12.29
N ASP A 343 6.17 16.97 12.64
CA ASP A 343 5.87 16.62 14.03
C ASP A 343 6.44 15.26 14.44
N PRO A 344 6.88 15.12 15.70
CA PRO A 344 7.38 13.85 16.20
C PRO A 344 6.31 12.75 16.17
N PRO A 345 6.69 11.48 16.00
CA PRO A 345 5.76 10.36 16.07
C PRO A 345 5.03 10.29 17.41
N SER A 346 3.75 9.96 17.36
CA SER A 346 2.97 9.64 18.56
C SER A 346 2.94 8.13 18.81
N TYR A 347 2.96 7.76 20.09
CA TYR A 347 3.07 6.38 20.53
C TYR A 347 1.87 5.98 21.40
N MET A 348 1.38 4.78 21.17
CA MET A 348 0.37 4.11 21.98
C MET A 348 1.06 3.19 22.99
N SER A 349 0.30 2.70 23.97
CA SER A 349 0.86 1.76 24.95
C SER A 349 1.08 0.35 24.37
N ARG A 350 0.33 -0.03 23.34
CA ARG A 350 0.33 -1.38 22.74
C ARG A 350 -0.35 -1.39 21.36
N VAL A 351 -0.16 -2.49 20.63
CA VAL A 351 -0.91 -2.82 19.41
C VAL A 351 -1.70 -4.10 19.65
N ASP A 352 -3.03 -4.00 19.61
CA ASP A 352 -3.95 -5.12 19.87
C ASP A 352 -4.66 -5.61 18.61
N ALA A 353 -4.68 -4.80 17.56
CA ALA A 353 -5.26 -5.13 16.27
C ALA A 353 -4.37 -4.68 15.10
N VAL A 354 -4.56 -5.32 13.95
CA VAL A 354 -4.03 -4.91 12.66
C VAL A 354 -5.21 -4.76 11.71
N PHE A 355 -5.33 -3.59 11.08
CA PHE A 355 -6.26 -3.36 9.99
C PHE A 355 -5.53 -3.54 8.67
N VAL A 356 -6.03 -4.44 7.84
CA VAL A 356 -5.54 -4.70 6.48
C VAL A 356 -6.27 -3.78 5.52
N HIS A 357 -5.48 -3.10 4.70
CA HIS A 357 -5.88 -2.12 3.70
C HIS A 357 -5.43 -2.54 2.32
N HIS A 358 -5.98 -1.87 1.31
CA HIS A 358 -5.33 -1.70 0.03
C HIS A 358 -5.07 -0.21 -0.23
N THR A 359 -4.38 0.14 -1.32
CA THR A 359 -4.21 1.55 -1.72
C THR A 359 -5.17 2.00 -2.81
N ALA A 360 -6.14 1.16 -3.19
CA ALA A 360 -7.07 1.35 -4.31
C ALA A 360 -6.42 1.67 -5.69
N GLY A 361 -5.10 1.48 -5.81
CA GLY A 361 -4.30 1.83 -6.98
C GLY A 361 -4.30 0.77 -8.09
N THR A 362 -3.65 1.02 -9.22
CA THR A 362 -3.50 -0.03 -10.25
C THR A 362 -2.70 -1.24 -9.75
N ASN A 363 -2.99 -2.43 -10.27
CA ASN A 363 -2.17 -3.64 -10.05
C ASN A 363 -1.07 -3.83 -11.11
N SER A 364 -1.00 -2.94 -12.11
CA SER A 364 -0.11 -3.05 -13.27
C SER A 364 1.33 -2.58 -13.02
N TYR A 365 1.61 -1.95 -11.86
CA TYR A 365 2.96 -1.50 -11.50
C TYR A 365 3.97 -2.66 -11.46
N THR A 366 5.24 -2.35 -11.69
CA THR A 366 6.36 -3.27 -11.47
C THR A 366 6.84 -3.17 -10.02
N CYS A 367 7.37 -4.23 -9.42
CA CYS A 367 7.81 -4.16 -8.01
C CYS A 367 8.98 -3.19 -7.76
N THR A 368 9.67 -2.76 -8.82
CA THR A 368 10.66 -1.66 -8.74
C THR A 368 10.01 -0.29 -8.56
N GLN A 369 8.73 -0.13 -8.92
CA GLN A 369 7.94 1.09 -8.71
C GLN A 369 7.31 1.17 -7.31
N SER A 370 7.39 0.11 -6.48
CA SER A 370 6.79 0.09 -5.14
C SER A 370 7.27 1.28 -4.28
N ALA A 371 8.57 1.57 -4.28
CA ALA A 371 9.14 2.71 -3.54
C ALA A 371 8.61 4.06 -4.06
N SER A 372 8.51 4.23 -5.38
CA SER A 372 7.95 5.44 -6.00
C SER A 372 6.47 5.64 -5.66
N ILE A 373 5.68 4.56 -5.64
CA ILE A 373 4.29 4.62 -5.20
C ILE A 373 4.21 5.13 -3.76
N ILE A 374 5.00 4.55 -2.85
CA ILE A 374 5.00 4.93 -1.43
C ILE A 374 5.46 6.39 -1.22
N ARG A 375 6.47 6.87 -1.96
CA ARG A 375 6.86 8.30 -1.93
C ARG A 375 5.73 9.21 -2.42
N GLY A 376 5.01 8.80 -3.45
CA GLY A 376 3.82 9.50 -3.93
C GLY A 376 2.75 9.60 -2.84
N ILE A 377 2.45 8.48 -2.17
CA ILE A 377 1.45 8.43 -1.08
C ILE A 377 1.89 9.31 0.09
N LEU A 378 3.16 9.23 0.53
CA LEU A 378 3.71 10.13 1.57
C LEU A 378 3.47 11.60 1.19
N THR A 379 3.82 11.97 -0.04
CA THR A 379 3.69 13.34 -0.52
C THR A 379 2.23 13.77 -0.58
N TYR A 380 1.33 12.87 -1.00
CA TYR A 380 -0.10 13.16 -1.04
C TYR A 380 -0.66 13.36 0.37
N HIS A 381 -0.38 12.46 1.30
CA HIS A 381 -0.89 12.56 2.68
C HIS A 381 -0.39 13.85 3.35
N VAL A 382 0.89 14.21 3.18
CA VAL A 382 1.45 15.41 3.80
C VAL A 382 1.03 16.69 3.07
N LYS A 383 1.29 16.79 1.76
CA LYS A 383 1.13 18.04 1.00
C LYS A 383 -0.29 18.27 0.48
N THR A 384 -1.09 17.20 0.33
CA THR A 384 -2.50 17.32 -0.06
C THR A 384 -3.43 17.28 1.14
N ASN A 385 -3.34 16.23 1.97
CA ASN A 385 -4.30 16.04 3.06
C ASN A 385 -3.94 16.89 4.29
N GLY A 386 -2.69 17.36 4.40
CA GLY A 386 -2.21 18.13 5.55
C GLY A 386 -1.90 17.25 6.77
N TRP A 387 -1.70 15.94 6.57
CA TRP A 387 -1.32 15.02 7.64
C TRP A 387 0.17 15.15 7.96
N ASN A 388 0.58 14.68 9.13
CA ASN A 388 1.99 14.75 9.53
C ASN A 388 2.87 13.75 8.76
N ASP A 389 2.34 12.57 8.45
CA ASP A 389 3.08 11.52 7.71
C ASP A 389 2.08 10.62 6.95
N VAL A 390 2.60 9.61 6.27
CA VAL A 390 1.79 8.55 5.68
C VAL A 390 0.95 7.83 6.74
N GLY A 391 -0.32 7.56 6.43
CA GLY A 391 -1.28 7.06 7.42
C GLY A 391 -1.05 5.62 7.89
N TYR A 392 -0.47 4.78 7.03
CA TYR A 392 -0.27 3.35 7.31
C TYR A 392 1.07 3.09 8.01
N ASN A 393 1.10 2.16 8.95
CA ASN A 393 2.35 1.74 9.60
C ASN A 393 3.24 0.93 8.66
N PHE A 394 2.65 0.12 7.77
CA PHE A 394 3.37 -0.71 6.82
C PHE A 394 2.69 -0.73 5.46
N PHE A 395 3.51 -0.88 4.42
CA PHE A 395 3.06 -1.26 3.09
C PHE A 395 3.56 -2.64 2.71
N VAL A 396 2.77 -3.36 1.92
CA VAL A 396 3.17 -4.60 1.26
C VAL A 396 2.96 -4.44 -0.24
N ASP A 397 3.89 -4.89 -1.06
CA ASP A 397 3.68 -4.96 -2.52
C ASP A 397 3.28 -6.37 -2.99
N LYS A 398 2.86 -6.48 -4.24
CA LYS A 398 2.50 -7.78 -4.84
C LYS A 398 3.67 -8.77 -4.96
N CYS A 399 4.91 -8.33 -4.73
CA CYS A 399 6.09 -9.19 -4.66
C CYS A 399 6.38 -9.71 -3.25
N GLY A 400 5.59 -9.30 -2.23
CA GLY A 400 5.80 -9.67 -0.84
C GLY A 400 6.88 -8.86 -0.13
N THR A 401 7.29 -7.72 -0.70
CA THR A 401 8.18 -6.78 -0.03
C THR A 401 7.39 -6.00 1.02
N ILE A 402 7.91 -5.94 2.24
CA ILE A 402 7.34 -5.15 3.33
C ILE A 402 8.13 -3.84 3.44
N PHE A 403 7.44 -2.72 3.49
CA PHE A 403 8.02 -1.39 3.67
C PHE A 403 7.54 -0.78 4.99
N GLU A 404 8.44 -0.11 5.69
CA GLU A 404 8.10 0.79 6.79
C GLU A 404 7.31 1.98 6.22
N GLY A 405 6.11 2.21 6.74
CA GLY A 405 5.29 3.38 6.41
C GLY A 405 5.59 4.50 7.39
N ARG A 406 4.64 4.77 8.29
CA ARG A 406 4.69 5.87 9.26
C ARG A 406 5.93 5.82 10.17
N ALA A 407 6.62 6.95 10.31
CA ALA A 407 7.86 7.11 11.05
C ALA A 407 7.68 6.86 12.56
N GLY A 408 8.77 6.46 13.22
CA GLY A 408 8.84 6.33 14.69
C GLY A 408 9.35 5.00 15.20
N GLY A 409 9.61 4.03 14.32
CA GLY A 409 10.21 2.74 14.62
C GLY A 409 9.25 1.58 14.44
N VAL A 410 9.65 0.61 13.62
CA VAL A 410 8.82 -0.56 13.23
C VAL A 410 8.42 -1.45 14.40
N ASP A 411 9.21 -1.49 15.47
CA ASP A 411 8.99 -2.28 16.69
C ASP A 411 8.10 -1.56 17.72
N LYS A 412 7.97 -0.24 17.65
CA LYS A 412 7.18 0.56 18.60
C LYS A 412 5.72 0.68 18.21
N ALA A 413 4.84 0.95 19.16
CA ALA A 413 3.40 1.15 18.93
C ALA A 413 3.13 2.56 18.37
N VAL A 414 3.70 2.87 17.20
CA VAL A 414 3.45 4.13 16.48
C VAL A 414 1.97 4.20 16.10
N ARG A 415 1.31 5.30 16.47
CA ARG A 415 -0.07 5.56 16.08
C ARG A 415 -0.14 5.94 14.60
N GLY A 416 -1.04 5.30 13.87
CA GLY A 416 -1.31 5.58 12.46
C GLY A 416 -2.41 6.63 12.22
N ALA A 417 -2.75 6.83 10.95
CA ALA A 417 -3.90 7.57 10.45
C ALA A 417 -4.54 6.78 9.28
N HIS A 418 -4.86 5.51 9.53
CA HIS A 418 -5.30 4.55 8.51
C HIS A 418 -6.75 4.10 8.70
N THR A 419 -7.30 4.12 9.91
CA THR A 419 -8.65 3.62 10.19
C THR A 419 -9.33 4.56 11.16
N TYR A 420 -10.09 5.50 10.60
CA TYR A 420 -10.80 6.51 11.37
C TYR A 420 -11.62 5.87 12.51
N GLY A 421 -11.44 6.38 13.73
CA GLY A 421 -12.06 5.85 14.95
C GLY A 421 -11.36 4.63 15.56
N PHE A 422 -10.41 4.00 14.87
CA PHE A 422 -9.61 2.88 15.37
C PHE A 422 -8.10 3.05 15.11
N ASN A 423 -7.60 4.27 14.93
CA ASN A 423 -6.15 4.51 14.85
C ASN A 423 -5.44 4.24 16.18
N GLY A 424 -6.20 4.21 17.29
CA GLY A 424 -5.73 3.79 18.61
C GLY A 424 -5.63 2.27 18.77
N ASN A 425 -4.60 1.82 19.49
CA ASN A 425 -4.31 0.41 19.81
C ASN A 425 -4.24 -0.52 18.59
N SER A 426 -3.96 0.01 17.41
CA SER A 426 -3.91 -0.78 16.18
C SER A 426 -2.74 -0.40 15.29
N ALA A 427 -2.48 -1.20 14.26
CA ALA A 427 -1.54 -0.87 13.20
C ALA A 427 -2.17 -1.10 11.82
N GLY A 428 -1.84 -0.26 10.84
CA GLY A 428 -2.31 -0.38 9.47
C GLY A 428 -1.29 -1.06 8.57
N VAL A 429 -1.73 -2.07 7.81
CA VAL A 429 -0.93 -2.74 6.77
C VAL A 429 -1.65 -2.59 5.43
N SER A 430 -1.09 -1.81 4.50
CA SER A 430 -1.72 -1.55 3.19
C SER A 430 -1.05 -2.31 2.05
N LEU A 431 -1.83 -3.10 1.31
CA LEU A 431 -1.37 -3.78 0.10
C LEU A 431 -1.47 -2.83 -1.10
N LEU A 432 -0.33 -2.56 -1.74
CA LEU A 432 -0.25 -1.72 -2.93
C LEU A 432 -1.07 -2.35 -4.08
N GLY A 433 -2.15 -1.66 -4.49
CA GLY A 433 -3.04 -2.11 -5.56
C GLY A 433 -4.52 -1.91 -5.25
N ASN A 434 -5.37 -2.44 -6.13
CA ASN A 434 -6.84 -2.45 -6.00
C ASN A 434 -7.31 -3.90 -6.01
N TYR A 435 -8.17 -4.24 -5.05
CA TYR A 435 -8.62 -5.61 -4.78
C TYR A 435 -10.15 -5.66 -4.59
N GLU A 436 -10.87 -4.65 -5.11
CA GLU A 436 -12.33 -4.59 -5.04
C GLU A 436 -12.99 -5.63 -5.93
N ASP A 437 -12.57 -5.70 -7.20
CA ASP A 437 -13.15 -6.59 -8.20
C ASP A 437 -12.10 -7.04 -9.23
N GLY A 438 -11.66 -8.30 -9.12
CA GLY A 438 -10.75 -8.95 -10.06
C GLY A 438 -9.26 -8.74 -9.78
N GLY A 439 -8.91 -7.97 -8.74
CA GLY A 439 -7.55 -7.83 -8.25
C GLY A 439 -7.22 -8.96 -7.30
N ARG A 440 -6.49 -9.98 -7.74
CA ARG A 440 -6.13 -11.12 -6.86
C ARG A 440 -4.80 -10.87 -6.13
N PRO A 441 -4.77 -10.89 -4.78
CA PRO A 441 -3.51 -10.83 -4.04
C PRO A 441 -2.61 -12.02 -4.39
N THR A 442 -1.32 -11.77 -4.54
CA THR A 442 -0.34 -12.85 -4.73
C THR A 442 -0.10 -13.59 -3.42
N GLN A 443 0.32 -14.86 -3.48
CA GLN A 443 0.67 -15.60 -2.28
C GLN A 443 1.80 -14.91 -1.50
N ALA A 444 2.79 -14.34 -2.20
CA ALA A 444 3.88 -13.59 -1.57
C ALA A 444 3.39 -12.38 -0.77
N ALA A 445 2.40 -11.64 -1.29
CA ALA A 445 1.77 -10.54 -0.57
C ALA A 445 1.00 -11.03 0.66
N LEU A 446 0.20 -12.11 0.53
CA LEU A 446 -0.55 -12.69 1.65
C LEU A 446 0.37 -13.18 2.77
N ASP A 447 1.49 -13.83 2.42
CA ASP A 447 2.49 -14.29 3.38
C ASP A 447 3.23 -13.12 4.05
N ALA A 448 3.48 -12.04 3.31
CA ALA A 448 4.09 -10.83 3.85
C ALA A 448 3.15 -10.12 4.84
N ILE A 449 1.86 -9.95 4.50
CA ILE A 449 0.84 -9.40 5.40
C ILE A 449 0.73 -10.26 6.66
N ALA A 450 0.67 -11.58 6.52
CA ALA A 450 0.60 -12.49 7.65
C ALA A 450 1.82 -12.36 8.57
N ARG A 451 3.04 -12.36 8.01
CA ARG A 451 4.28 -12.20 8.79
C ARG A 451 4.34 -10.86 9.52
N ILE A 452 4.09 -9.74 8.84
CA ILE A 452 4.21 -8.43 9.49
C ILE A 452 3.13 -8.25 10.58
N SER A 453 1.91 -8.73 10.32
CA SER A 453 0.82 -8.66 11.31
C SER A 453 1.09 -9.55 12.51
N GLY A 454 1.52 -10.79 12.27
CA GLY A 454 1.85 -11.76 13.32
C GLY A 454 3.00 -11.27 14.20
N TRP A 455 4.08 -10.78 13.59
CA TRP A 455 5.20 -10.17 14.32
C TRP A 455 4.77 -8.96 15.13
N LYS A 456 4.03 -8.02 14.51
CA LYS A 456 3.63 -6.77 15.17
C LYS A 456 2.74 -7.01 16.38
N LEU A 457 1.78 -7.93 16.29
CA LEU A 457 0.92 -8.34 17.40
C LEU A 457 1.71 -9.12 18.47
N GLY A 458 2.65 -9.97 18.03
CA GLY A 458 3.50 -10.76 18.91
C GLY A 458 4.37 -9.92 19.86
N LEU A 459 4.85 -8.75 19.41
CA LEU A 459 5.59 -7.79 20.27
C LEU A 459 4.79 -7.34 21.51
N TYR A 460 3.45 -7.47 21.47
CA TYR A 460 2.55 -7.07 22.56
C TYR A 460 1.78 -8.26 23.15
N GLY A 461 2.21 -9.50 22.85
CA GLY A 461 1.60 -10.73 23.36
C GLY A 461 0.17 -11.00 22.85
N ALA A 462 -0.20 -10.42 21.71
CA ALA A 462 -1.53 -10.58 21.13
C ALA A 462 -1.57 -11.74 20.12
N ASP A 463 -2.47 -12.71 20.34
CA ASP A 463 -2.66 -13.86 19.43
C ASP A 463 -3.30 -13.42 18.09
N PRO A 464 -2.60 -13.54 16.94
CA PRO A 464 -3.11 -13.11 15.64
C PRO A 464 -4.39 -13.81 15.17
N ALA A 465 -4.67 -15.03 15.65
CA ALA A 465 -5.90 -15.75 15.30
C ALA A 465 -7.11 -15.32 16.15
N GLY A 466 -6.87 -14.62 17.27
CA GLY A 466 -7.88 -14.26 18.24
C GLY A 466 -8.74 -13.04 17.86
N LYS A 467 -9.58 -12.64 18.82
CA LYS A 467 -10.40 -11.44 18.77
C LYS A 467 -9.98 -10.44 19.83
N VAL A 468 -10.35 -9.18 19.63
CA VAL A 468 -10.12 -8.06 20.54
C VAL A 468 -11.39 -7.20 20.61
N THR A 469 -11.66 -6.61 21.78
CA THR A 469 -12.66 -5.55 21.89
C THR A 469 -11.95 -4.20 21.94
N LEU A 470 -12.20 -3.37 20.94
CA LEU A 470 -11.74 -1.97 20.88
C LEU A 470 -12.92 -1.03 21.09
N THR A 471 -12.65 0.20 21.52
CA THR A 471 -13.67 1.26 21.61
C THR A 471 -13.48 2.22 20.45
N ALA A 472 -14.54 2.45 19.68
CA ALA A 472 -14.51 3.42 18.59
C ALA A 472 -14.31 4.83 19.16
N ALA A 473 -13.33 5.56 18.64
CA ALA A 473 -13.02 6.93 19.05
C ALA A 473 -13.84 8.00 18.30
N ALA A 474 -14.61 7.59 17.28
CA ALA A 474 -15.43 8.45 16.45
C ALA A 474 -16.60 7.66 15.83
N ASP A 475 -17.54 8.37 15.20
CA ASP A 475 -18.58 7.75 14.37
C ASP A 475 -17.96 7.30 13.03
N THR A 476 -17.89 5.98 12.82
CA THR A 476 -17.14 5.38 11.70
C THR A 476 -18.04 4.96 10.53
N GLY A 477 -19.35 5.19 10.64
CA GLY A 477 -20.37 4.61 9.75
C GLY A 477 -20.69 3.14 10.04
N VAL A 478 -19.79 2.40 10.72
CA VAL A 478 -20.03 1.02 11.18
C VAL A 478 -20.31 0.97 12.68
N TRP A 479 -19.55 1.74 13.46
CA TRP A 479 -19.60 1.83 14.91
C TRP A 479 -19.83 3.28 15.34
N LYS A 480 -20.58 3.47 16.43
CA LYS A 480 -20.77 4.79 17.06
C LYS A 480 -19.63 5.13 18.00
N ASN A 481 -19.36 6.43 18.18
CA ASN A 481 -18.36 6.90 19.13
C ASN A 481 -18.63 6.33 20.54
N GLY A 482 -17.61 5.76 21.17
CA GLY A 482 -17.69 5.09 22.48
C GLY A 482 -18.20 3.64 22.43
N GLU A 483 -18.67 3.15 21.29
CA GLU A 483 -19.15 1.78 21.14
C GLU A 483 -18.00 0.76 21.23
N ARG A 484 -18.28 -0.40 21.83
CA ARG A 484 -17.32 -1.50 22.00
C ARG A 484 -17.43 -2.48 20.83
N ALA A 485 -16.49 -2.41 19.90
CA ALA A 485 -16.40 -3.28 18.73
C ALA A 485 -15.58 -4.54 19.04
N THR A 486 -16.18 -5.73 18.91
CA THR A 486 -15.44 -6.99 18.99
C THR A 486 -15.01 -7.46 17.61
N LEU A 487 -13.73 -7.30 17.31
CA LEU A 487 -13.13 -7.52 16.00
C LEU A 487 -12.16 -8.71 16.03
N TYR A 488 -11.84 -9.28 14.87
CA TYR A 488 -10.66 -10.12 14.76
C TYR A 488 -9.41 -9.27 14.95
N ARG A 489 -8.35 -9.82 15.55
CA ARG A 489 -7.11 -9.07 15.71
C ARG A 489 -6.44 -8.72 14.40
N ILE A 490 -6.69 -9.48 13.34
CA ILE A 490 -6.39 -9.07 11.97
C ILE A 490 -7.74 -8.92 11.27
N SER A 491 -8.12 -7.68 11.02
CA SER A 491 -9.41 -7.28 10.44
C SER A 491 -9.20 -6.49 9.15
N GLY A 492 -10.20 -6.45 8.27
CA GLY A 492 -10.16 -5.57 7.12
C GLY A 492 -10.55 -4.15 7.52
N HIS A 493 -10.13 -3.14 6.77
CA HIS A 493 -10.54 -1.75 7.02
C HIS A 493 -12.08 -1.62 7.15
N ARG A 494 -12.84 -2.24 6.25
CA ARG A 494 -14.31 -2.27 6.29
C ARG A 494 -14.95 -2.83 7.58
N ASP A 495 -14.20 -3.53 8.42
CA ASP A 495 -14.71 -4.00 9.72
C ASP A 495 -14.76 -2.87 10.76
N GLY A 496 -13.94 -1.83 10.58
CA GLY A 496 -13.82 -0.69 11.49
C GLY A 496 -14.38 0.62 10.94
N TYR A 497 -14.52 0.77 9.62
CA TYR A 497 -14.98 2.00 8.96
C TYR A 497 -15.81 1.70 7.72
N ALA A 498 -16.74 2.60 7.35
CA ALA A 498 -17.61 2.43 6.19
C ALA A 498 -16.85 2.70 4.88
N THR A 499 -16.24 1.65 4.32
CA THR A 499 -15.43 1.71 3.10
C THR A 499 -15.46 0.37 2.35
N LEU A 500 -15.10 0.40 1.07
CA LEU A 500 -14.83 -0.82 0.29
C LEU A 500 -13.45 -1.41 0.58
N CYS A 501 -12.51 -0.66 1.17
CA CYS A 501 -11.19 -1.16 1.54
C CYS A 501 -11.30 -2.36 2.52
N PRO A 502 -10.51 -3.45 2.38
CA PRO A 502 -9.38 -3.65 1.48
C PRO A 502 -9.76 -4.25 0.11
N GLY A 503 -11.02 -4.14 -0.30
CA GLY A 503 -11.58 -4.78 -1.49
C GLY A 503 -12.02 -6.23 -1.23
N ALA A 504 -12.98 -6.73 -2.01
CA ALA A 504 -13.61 -8.03 -1.77
C ALA A 504 -12.62 -9.19 -1.92
N ASP A 505 -11.70 -9.11 -2.89
CA ASP A 505 -10.74 -10.18 -3.17
C ASP A 505 -9.73 -10.33 -2.03
N LEU A 506 -9.17 -9.23 -1.51
CA LEU A 506 -8.25 -9.28 -0.37
C LEU A 506 -8.98 -9.59 0.94
N TYR A 507 -10.17 -9.03 1.15
CA TYR A 507 -10.98 -9.28 2.34
C TYR A 507 -11.30 -10.78 2.51
N SER A 508 -11.60 -11.47 1.41
CA SER A 508 -11.85 -12.93 1.41
C SER A 508 -10.67 -13.76 1.94
N GLN A 509 -9.45 -13.21 1.91
CA GLN A 509 -8.23 -13.89 2.34
C GLN A 509 -7.91 -13.73 3.84
N LEU A 510 -8.62 -12.85 4.56
CA LEU A 510 -8.34 -12.56 5.98
C LEU A 510 -8.33 -13.79 6.90
N PRO A 511 -9.25 -14.79 6.77
CA PRO A 511 -9.16 -16.01 7.57
C PRO A 511 -7.85 -16.79 7.36
N ALA A 512 -7.37 -16.85 6.11
CA ALA A 512 -6.14 -17.53 5.77
C ALA A 512 -4.90 -16.74 6.23
N ILE A 513 -4.95 -15.41 6.16
CA ILE A 513 -3.91 -14.52 6.72
C ILE A 513 -3.80 -14.73 8.24
N ARG A 514 -4.92 -14.75 8.98
CA ARG A 514 -4.93 -15.01 10.43
C ARG A 514 -4.27 -16.33 10.80
N THR A 515 -4.63 -17.40 10.07
CA THR A 515 -4.06 -18.73 10.28
C THR A 515 -2.54 -18.74 10.09
N ARG A 516 -2.06 -18.10 9.01
CA ARG A 516 -0.61 -18.00 8.73
C ARG A 516 0.12 -17.12 9.73
N ALA A 517 -0.49 -16.01 10.15
CA ALA A 517 0.09 -15.08 11.12
C ALA A 517 0.35 -15.76 12.46
N ALA A 518 -0.63 -16.51 12.97
CA ALA A 518 -0.51 -17.27 14.22
C ALA A 518 0.58 -18.37 14.15
N ALA A 519 0.74 -19.00 12.98
CA ALA A 519 1.80 -19.98 12.75
C ALA A 519 3.21 -19.37 12.69
N SER A 520 3.32 -18.08 12.34
CA SER A 520 4.60 -17.36 12.27
C SER A 520 5.01 -16.67 13.58
N SER A 521 4.08 -16.56 14.54
CA SER A 521 4.29 -15.96 15.86
C SER A 521 4.55 -16.99 16.97
N SER A 522 4.50 -18.28 16.65
CA SER A 522 4.86 -19.41 17.51
C SER A 522 6.29 -19.85 17.20
#